data_AF-A0A1J3D8M8-F1
#
_entry.id   AF-A0A1J3D8M8-F1
#
_cell.length_a   1.000
_cell.length_b   1.000
_cell.length_c   1.000
_cell.angle_alpha   90.00
_cell.angle_beta   90.00
_cell.angle_gamma   90.00
#
_symmetry.space_group_name_H-M   'P 1'
#
loop_
_entity.id
_entity.type
_entity.pdbx_description
1 polymer ?
#
loop_
_entity_poly.entity_id
_entity_poly.type
_entity_poly.pdbx_seq_one_letter_code
_entity_poly.pdbx_strand_id
1 'polypeptide(L)'
;VAGNRNAIPIPHRRNPEPKGQDLDFVNVAHSHLIQSDWDKLDKLSDRLDSFRVKNILVKIQKDYVLSLEFFNWTKTRNPGSHSLETHAIILHSLTRNRK
;
A
#
# COMPACT_ATOMS: atom_id res chain seq x y z
N VAL A 1 -2.74 20.36 -29.12
CA VAL A 1 -2.83 18.93 -28.74
C VAL A 1 -2.53 18.83 -27.25
N ALA A 2 -3.56 18.56 -26.44
CA ALA A 2 -3.42 18.53 -24.98
C ALA A 2 -2.69 17.25 -24.57
N GLY A 3 -1.55 17.38 -23.89
CA GLY A 3 -0.75 16.26 -23.44
C GLY A 3 -1.53 15.40 -22.45
N ASN A 4 -1.96 14.23 -22.93
CA ASN A 4 -2.53 13.18 -22.10
C ASN A 4 -1.42 12.70 -21.15
N ARG A 5 -1.46 13.17 -19.89
CA ARG A 5 -0.61 12.68 -18.81
C ARG A 5 -1.13 11.28 -18.48
N ASN A 6 -0.68 10.30 -19.25
CA ASN A 6 -0.98 8.88 -19.07
C ASN A 6 -0.55 8.46 -17.65
N ALA A 7 -1.42 8.65 -16.67
CA ALA A 7 -1.29 8.04 -15.36
C ALA A 7 -1.15 6.54 -15.60
N ILE A 8 -0.09 5.94 -15.07
CA ILE A 8 0.16 4.51 -15.21
C ILE A 8 -1.11 3.82 -14.72
N PRO A 9 -1.85 3.11 -15.59
CA PRO A 9 -3.10 2.48 -15.19
C PRO A 9 -2.74 1.46 -14.11
N ILE A 10 -3.36 1.59 -12.94
CA ILE A 10 -3.23 0.56 -11.91
C ILE A 10 -3.69 -0.75 -12.56
N PRO A 11 -2.86 -1.81 -12.55
CA PRO A 11 -3.18 -3.02 -13.28
C PRO A 11 -4.60 -3.48 -12.94
N HIS A 12 -5.43 -3.60 -13.98
CA HIS A 12 -6.85 -3.98 -13.93
C HIS A 12 -7.07 -5.45 -13.49
N ARG A 13 -6.21 -5.98 -12.62
CA ARG A 13 -6.45 -7.28 -12.01
C ARG A 13 -7.46 -7.02 -10.91
N ARG A 14 -8.66 -7.58 -11.06
CA ARG A 14 -9.70 -7.68 -10.03
C ARG A 14 -9.02 -8.04 -8.70
N ASN A 15 -8.71 -7.05 -7.87
CA ASN A 15 -8.18 -7.32 -6.55
C ASN A 15 -9.32 -8.02 -5.82
N PRO A 16 -9.13 -9.24 -5.30
CA PRO A 16 -10.08 -9.74 -4.33
C PRO A 16 -10.15 -8.68 -3.22
N GLU A 17 -11.34 -8.14 -2.98
CA GLU A 17 -11.53 -7.32 -1.80
C GLU A 17 -11.21 -8.19 -0.59
N PRO A 18 -10.45 -7.68 0.40
CA PRO A 18 -10.19 -8.45 1.60
C PRO A 18 -11.53 -8.76 2.26
N LYS A 19 -11.75 -10.03 2.63
CA LYS A 19 -13.00 -10.51 3.26
C LYS A 19 -12.68 -11.08 4.64
N GLY A 20 -13.54 -10.79 5.62
CA GLY A 20 -13.41 -11.30 6.99
C GLY A 20 -12.14 -10.81 7.69
N GLN A 21 -11.30 -11.75 8.13
CA GLN A 21 -10.12 -11.48 8.95
C GLN A 21 -9.08 -10.59 8.25
N ASP A 22 -8.94 -10.70 6.93
CA ASP A 22 -8.02 -9.85 6.17
C ASP A 22 -8.51 -8.41 6.06
N LEU A 23 -9.83 -8.18 6.04
CA LEU A 23 -10.40 -6.84 6.02
C LEU A 23 -10.19 -6.14 7.36
N ASP A 24 -10.47 -6.86 8.45
CA ASP A 24 -10.23 -6.36 9.81
C ASP A 24 -8.75 -6.01 10.00
N PHE A 25 -7.84 -6.89 9.57
CA PHE A 25 -6.41 -6.63 9.59
C PHE A 25 -6.03 -5.37 8.82
N VAL A 26 -6.52 -5.20 7.59
CA VAL A 26 -6.24 -4.01 6.77
C VAL A 26 -6.77 -2.74 7.46
N ASN A 27 -7.93 -2.81 8.11
CA ASN A 27 -8.50 -1.68 8.84
C ASN A 27 -7.68 -1.33 10.09
N VAL A 28 -7.28 -2.33 10.88
CA VAL A 28 -6.44 -2.15 12.06
C VAL A 28 -5.08 -1.57 11.67
N ALA A 29 -4.42 -2.15 10.66
CA ALA A 29 -3.15 -1.65 10.15
C ALA A 29 -3.28 -0.22 9.61
N HIS A 30 -4.36 0.10 8.91
CA HIS A 30 -4.64 1.45 8.44
C HIS A 30 -4.83 2.44 9.58
N SER A 31 -5.57 2.08 10.64
CA SER A 31 -5.72 2.92 11.83
C SER A 31 -4.39 3.17 12.53
N HIS A 32 -3.53 2.15 12.64
CA HIS A 32 -2.19 2.30 13.20
C HIS A 32 -1.29 3.18 12.32
N LEU A 33 -1.40 3.08 11.00
CA LEU A 33 -0.68 3.94 10.07
C LEU A 33 -1.10 5.41 10.19
N ILE A 34 -2.39 5.70 10.31
CA ILE A 34 -2.88 7.07 10.56
C ILE A 34 -2.35 7.61 11.89
N GLN A 35 -2.27 6.75 12.91
CA GLN A 35 -1.75 7.11 14.23
C GLN A 35 -0.21 7.11 14.29
N SER A 36 0.49 6.79 13.18
CA SER A 36 1.95 6.61 13.14
C SER A 36 2.48 5.63 14.21
N ASP A 37 1.67 4.63 14.55
CA ASP A 37 1.89 3.67 15.63
C ASP A 37 2.68 2.46 15.09
N TRP A 38 3.94 2.71 14.72
CA TRP A 38 4.80 1.73 14.05
C TRP A 38 5.14 0.52 14.93
N ASP A 39 5.15 0.65 16.27
CA ASP A 39 5.37 -0.47 17.21
C ASP A 39 4.28 -1.55 17.10
N LYS A 40 3.02 -1.12 16.97
CA LYS A 40 1.89 -2.06 16.79
C LYS A 40 1.90 -2.68 15.41
N LEU A 41 2.30 -1.91 14.39
CA LEU A 41 2.50 -2.44 13.05
C LEU A 41 3.61 -3.51 13.02
N ASP A 42 4.64 -3.33 13.84
CA ASP A 42 5.75 -4.26 14.00
C ASP A 42 5.31 -5.64 14.48
N LYS A 43 4.45 -5.65 15.49
CA LYS A 43 3.84 -6.88 16.03
C LYS A 43 2.97 -7.59 15.00
N LEU A 44 2.43 -6.84 14.04
CA LEU A 44 1.63 -7.38 12.93
C LEU A 44 2.48 -7.76 11.71
N SER A 45 3.79 -7.45 11.71
CA SER A 45 4.66 -7.61 10.54
C SER A 45 4.83 -9.07 10.10
N ASP A 46 4.81 -10.00 11.04
CA ASP A 46 4.84 -11.45 10.79
C ASP A 46 3.65 -11.91 9.90
N ARG A 47 2.51 -11.24 10.05
CA ARG A 47 1.27 -11.56 9.33
C ARG A 47 1.08 -10.70 8.07
N LEU A 48 2.09 -9.95 7.63
CA LEU A 48 2.05 -9.13 6.41
C LEU A 48 2.37 -9.95 5.16
N ASP A 49 1.32 -10.49 4.57
CA ASP A 49 1.38 -11.10 3.25
C ASP A 49 1.33 -10.03 2.13
N SER A 50 1.86 -10.37 0.95
CA SER A 50 1.80 -9.56 -0.27
C SER A 50 0.37 -9.06 -0.58
N PHE A 51 -0.66 -9.87 -0.32
CA PHE A 51 -2.06 -9.46 -0.48
C PHE A 51 -2.47 -8.34 0.50
N ARG A 52 -2.05 -8.42 1.76
CA ARG A 52 -2.39 -7.42 2.79
C ARG A 52 -1.65 -6.11 2.56
N VAL A 53 -0.35 -6.19 2.25
CA VAL A 53 0.46 -5.03 1.89
C VAL A 53 -0.15 -4.29 0.70
N LYS A 54 -0.57 -5.02 -0.34
CA LYS A 54 -1.27 -4.43 -1.49
C LYS A 54 -2.55 -3.70 -1.09
N ASN A 55 -3.42 -4.33 -0.30
CA ASN A 55 -4.69 -3.71 0.10
C ASN A 55 -4.51 -2.50 1.02
N ILE A 56 -3.53 -2.55 1.93
CA ILE A 56 -3.15 -1.41 2.76
C ILE A 56 -2.66 -0.26 1.87
N LEU A 57 -1.76 -0.52 0.92
CA LEU A 57 -1.24 0.46 -0.03
C LEU A 57 -2.35 1.11 -0.87
N VAL A 58 -3.30 0.33 -1.38
CA VAL A 58 -4.47 0.86 -2.11
C VAL A 58 -5.31 1.78 -1.22
N LYS A 59 -5.42 1.48 0.08
CA LYS A 59 -6.20 2.27 1.03
C LYS A 59 -5.52 3.60 1.38
N ILE A 60 -4.20 3.58 1.58
CA ILE A 60 -3.39 4.78 1.87
C ILE A 60 -2.92 5.53 0.60
N GLN A 61 -3.30 5.09 -0.60
CA GLN A 61 -2.80 5.63 -1.87
C GLN A 61 -2.98 7.15 -2.05
N LYS A 62 -3.90 7.76 -1.29
CA LYS A 62 -4.16 9.21 -1.26
C LYS A 62 -3.03 9.98 -0.56
N ASP A 63 -2.44 9.39 0.46
CA ASP A 63 -1.33 9.95 1.25
C ASP A 63 0.00 9.38 0.75
N TYR A 64 0.66 10.12 -0.13
CA TYR A 64 1.89 9.66 -0.79
C TYR A 64 3.06 9.50 0.20
N VAL A 65 3.13 10.33 1.25
CA VAL A 65 4.18 10.26 2.29
C VAL A 65 4.03 8.95 3.06
N LEU A 66 2.85 8.69 3.63
CA LEU A 66 2.55 7.45 4.35
C LEU A 66 2.69 6.21 3.46
N SER A 67 2.27 6.30 2.21
CA SER A 67 2.44 5.22 1.22
C SER A 67 3.93 4.86 1.05
N LEU A 68 4.79 5.87 0.89
CA LEU A 68 6.23 5.67 0.71
C LEU A 68 6.91 5.16 1.97
N GLU A 69 6.57 5.71 3.14
CA GLU A 69 7.09 5.26 4.43
C GLU A 69 6.72 3.79 4.69
N PHE A 70 5.45 3.44 4.52
CA PHE A 70 4.98 2.06 4.68
C PHE A 70 5.66 1.10 3.70
N PHE A 71 5.87 1.51 2.44
CA PHE A 71 6.57 0.72 1.43
C PHE A 71 8.03 0.46 1.80
N ASN A 72 8.76 1.48 2.25
CA ASN A 72 10.15 1.31 2.69
C ASN A 72 10.25 0.47 3.97
N TRP A 73 9.31 0.66 4.90
CA TRP A 73 9.23 -0.11 6.13
C TRP A 73 8.97 -1.60 5.86
N THR A 74 7.98 -1.91 5.02
CA THR A 74 7.71 -3.31 4.61
C THR A 74 8.89 -3.92 3.85
N LYS A 75 9.60 -3.15 3.03
CA LYS A 75 10.78 -3.62 2.28
C LYS A 75 11.92 -4.05 3.19
N THR A 76 12.07 -3.38 4.33
CA THR A 76 13.11 -3.68 5.32
C THR A 76 12.81 -4.95 6.12
N ARG A 77 11.52 -5.25 6.35
CA ARG A 77 11.08 -6.41 7.14
C ARG A 77 10.85 -7.67 6.32
N ASN A 78 10.18 -7.53 5.18
CA ASN A 78 9.84 -8.66 4.32
C ASN A 78 9.91 -8.23 2.84
N PRO A 79 11.10 -8.33 2.22
CA PRO A 79 11.25 -7.98 0.81
C PRO A 79 10.42 -8.90 -0.13
N GLY A 80 10.04 -10.09 0.34
CA GLY A 80 9.19 -11.03 -0.42
C GLY A 80 7.72 -10.61 -0.52
N SER A 81 7.25 -9.71 0.35
CA SER A 81 5.88 -9.19 0.33
C SER A 81 5.65 -8.14 -0.77
N HIS A 82 6.72 -7.71 -1.46
CA HIS A 82 6.65 -6.73 -2.54
C HIS A 82 6.45 -7.40 -3.89
N SER A 83 5.32 -7.12 -4.52
CA SER A 83 5.02 -7.54 -5.89
C SER A 83 5.13 -6.37 -6.87
N LEU A 84 5.13 -6.67 -8.17
CA LEU A 84 5.05 -5.65 -9.23
C LEU A 84 3.84 -4.72 -9.02
N GLU A 85 2.73 -5.25 -8.49
CA GLU A 85 1.53 -4.47 -8.17
C GLU A 85 1.80 -3.43 -7.08
N THR A 86 2.49 -3.80 -5.99
CA THR A 86 2.84 -2.85 -4.91
C THR A 86 3.75 -1.72 -5.41
N HIS A 87 4.71 -2.05 -6.28
CA HIS A 87 5.57 -1.04 -6.93
C HIS A 87 4.76 -0.12 -7.84
N ALA A 88 3.83 -0.67 -8.64
CA ALA A 88 2.96 0.11 -9.52
C ALA A 88 2.05 1.06 -8.74
N ILE A 89 1.48 0.61 -7.60
CA ILE A 89 0.64 1.44 -6.73
C ILE A 89 1.46 2.60 -6.16
N ILE A 90 2.65 2.35 -5.62
CA ILE A 90 3.52 3.41 -5.10
C ILE A 90 3.91 4.38 -6.21
N LEU A 91 4.34 3.88 -7.36
CA LEU A 91 4.71 4.73 -8.47
C LEU A 91 3.52 5.59 -8.93
N HIS A 92 2.31 5.02 -8.97
CA HIS A 92 1.09 5.75 -9.26
C HIS A 92 0.80 6.84 -8.21
N SER A 93 0.85 6.51 -6.91
CA SER A 93 0.66 7.48 -5.82
C SER A 93 1.66 8.62 -5.84
N LEU A 94 2.95 8.32 -6.11
CA LEU A 94 4.01 9.31 -6.19
C LEU A 94 3.88 10.20 -7.44
N THR A 95 3.61 9.60 -8.61
CA THR A 95 3.47 10.35 -9.86
C THR A 95 2.23 11.23 -9.90
N ARG A 96 1.15 10.81 -9.22
CA ARG A 96 -0.09 11.61 -9.08
C ARG A 96 0.08 12.84 -8.19
N ASN A 97 1.03 12.80 -7.24
CA ASN A 97 1.31 13.90 -6.31
C ASN A 97 2.44 14.84 -6.78
N ARG A 98 2.88 14.75 -8.05
CA ARG A 98 3.73 15.79 -8.66
C ARG A 98 2.92 17.08 -8.84
N LYS A 99 2.97 17.94 -7.82
CA LYS A 99 2.75 19.38 -7.99
C LYS A 99 3.95 19.99 -8.71
#